data_AF-A0A812RD52-F1
#
_entry.id   AF-A0A812RD52-F1
#
_cell.length_a   1.000
_cell.length_b   1.000
_cell.length_c   1.000
_cell.angle_alpha   90.00
_cell.angle_beta   90.00
_cell.angle_gamma   90.00
#
_symmetry.space_group_name_H-M   'P 1'
#
loop_
_entity.id
_entity.type
_entity.pdbx_description
1 polymer ?
#
loop_
_entity_poly.entity_id
_entity_poly.type
_entity_poly.pdbx_seq_one_letter_code
_entity_poly.pdbx_strand_id
1 'polypeptide(L)'
;FKVELEENGYRISLEASDAPSGFYHYGKKTSVDGPTEGNYNFDRLIPYGEYANQVPGRFRLVMNPGSERQGESDYHFVFRTYIDIAKSLAKNISISQESDKGSLIVLSAEGPIQEKLEDFLNTTIRELQQYELERKNQMSVNTIKFIDEQLGYIVDTLTSAEDELEEFRSNNQVVDLTSEAQEVYTQYVELEKQKAELQLQGEYFRYLQDYINNQDNYGNLMIPSVAGVDDPVLLGLIEKIIQLSAEQSKLQYSLEPNNPALLQLDDQIDKVNQQIDRITSRYANLPQTEQKLINLRRKYEMSNQQYIYLMQKRAEAGIMKAANTPDTQVIDPAFYHGQAPIAPNPMRNYAIALMLGLILPVGFVFLSDQFDTKVRDYSDVEKQVRIPILGG
;
A
#
# COMPACT_ATOMS: atom_id res chain seq x y z
N PHE A 1 -14.61 24.36 -20.61
CA PHE A 1 -14.88 24.87 -21.97
C PHE A 1 -16.34 24.69 -22.27
N LYS A 2 -17.02 25.76 -22.68
CA LYS A 2 -18.34 25.70 -23.28
C LYS A 2 -18.17 25.38 -24.77
N VAL A 3 -19.01 24.52 -25.30
CA VAL A 3 -19.01 24.11 -26.70
C VAL A 3 -20.41 24.31 -27.25
N GLU A 4 -20.49 25.22 -28.21
CA GLU A 4 -21.70 25.55 -28.93
C GLU A 4 -21.66 24.80 -30.25
N LEU A 5 -22.61 23.89 -30.42
CA LEU A 5 -22.70 23.11 -31.64
C LEU A 5 -23.39 23.98 -32.72
N GLU A 6 -22.86 23.99 -33.95
CA GLU A 6 -23.48 24.56 -35.16
C GLU A 6 -23.80 23.50 -36.23
N GLU A 7 -24.47 23.85 -37.32
CA GLU A 7 -24.89 22.89 -38.37
C GLU A 7 -23.71 22.11 -38.97
N ASN A 8 -22.58 22.78 -39.21
CA ASN A 8 -21.41 22.21 -39.90
C ASN A 8 -20.16 22.08 -39.01
N GLY A 9 -20.29 22.28 -37.69
CA GLY A 9 -19.15 22.26 -36.80
C GLY A 9 -19.50 22.69 -35.38
N TYR A 10 -18.50 23.13 -34.62
CA TYR A 10 -18.68 23.59 -33.25
C TYR A 10 -17.72 24.75 -32.93
N ARG A 11 -18.15 25.63 -32.04
CA ARG A 11 -17.30 26.66 -31.42
C ARG A 11 -16.99 26.29 -29.99
N ILE A 12 -15.85 26.73 -29.50
CA ILE A 12 -15.40 26.45 -28.14
C ILE A 12 -15.18 27.80 -27.49
N SER A 13 -15.75 28.05 -26.32
CA SER A 13 -15.45 29.23 -25.49
C SER A 13 -14.99 28.83 -24.09
N LEU A 14 -14.24 29.71 -23.44
CA LEU A 14 -13.80 29.56 -22.06
C LEU A 14 -14.23 30.82 -21.30
N GLU A 15 -15.09 30.67 -20.29
CA GLU A 15 -15.41 31.77 -19.38
C GLU A 15 -14.18 32.08 -18.52
N ALA A 16 -13.80 33.36 -18.44
CA ALA A 16 -12.56 33.79 -17.76
C ALA A 16 -12.54 33.48 -16.26
N SER A 17 -13.70 33.33 -15.61
CA SER A 17 -13.85 32.93 -14.21
C SER A 17 -13.58 31.44 -13.94
N ASP A 18 -13.65 30.60 -14.97
CA ASP A 18 -13.50 29.13 -14.89
C ASP A 18 -12.17 28.62 -15.47
N ALA A 19 -11.28 29.53 -15.86
CA ALA A 19 -9.98 29.19 -16.41
C ALA A 19 -9.09 28.61 -15.28
N PRO A 20 -8.63 27.34 -15.39
CA PRO A 20 -7.77 26.77 -14.37
C PRO A 20 -6.44 27.53 -14.29
N SER A 21 -5.88 27.60 -13.10
CA SER A 21 -4.60 28.28 -12.80
C SER A 21 -3.38 27.62 -13.45
N GLY A 22 -3.56 26.55 -14.21
CA GLY A 22 -2.55 25.90 -15.02
C GLY A 22 -3.08 24.68 -15.76
N PHE A 23 -2.35 24.23 -16.79
CA PHE A 23 -2.67 23.07 -17.60
C PHE A 23 -1.44 22.16 -17.74
N TYR A 24 -1.62 20.85 -17.68
CA TYR A 24 -0.54 19.89 -17.92
C TYR A 24 -0.52 19.45 -19.39
N HIS A 25 0.59 19.69 -20.09
CA HIS A 25 0.74 19.33 -21.50
C HIS A 25 1.30 17.90 -21.65
N TYR A 26 0.42 16.91 -21.79
CA TYR A 26 0.78 15.48 -21.86
C TYR A 26 1.82 15.12 -22.94
N GLY A 27 1.78 15.76 -24.12
CA GLY A 27 2.77 15.51 -25.18
C GLY A 27 4.18 16.02 -24.87
N LYS A 28 4.31 16.95 -23.91
CA LYS A 28 5.59 17.58 -23.51
C LYS A 28 5.98 17.23 -22.07
N LYS A 29 5.06 16.60 -21.31
CA LYS A 29 5.21 16.26 -19.89
C LYS A 29 5.54 17.47 -18.98
N THR A 30 4.99 18.63 -19.28
CA THR A 30 5.24 19.89 -18.54
C THR A 30 3.95 20.53 -18.04
N SER A 31 3.96 21.07 -16.82
CA SER A 31 2.92 21.97 -16.31
C SER A 31 3.11 23.37 -16.88
N VAL A 32 2.02 24.01 -17.27
CA VAL A 32 1.96 25.39 -17.77
C VAL A 32 1.08 26.17 -16.81
N ASP A 33 1.59 27.23 -16.20
CA ASP A 33 0.81 28.06 -15.29
C ASP A 33 -0.10 29.03 -16.06
N GLY A 34 -1.36 29.11 -15.61
CA GLY A 34 -2.40 30.07 -16.01
C GLY A 34 -2.75 30.09 -17.50
N PRO A 35 -3.66 30.99 -17.91
CA PRO A 35 -3.80 31.31 -19.32
C PRO A 35 -2.50 32.01 -19.74
N THR A 36 -1.60 31.20 -20.31
CA THR A 36 -0.41 31.66 -21.01
C THR A 36 -0.83 32.78 -21.95
N GLU A 37 -0.18 33.94 -21.86
CA GLU A 37 -0.34 35.05 -22.79
C GLU A 37 -0.36 34.49 -24.23
N GLY A 38 -1.56 34.44 -24.80
CA GLY A 38 -1.79 33.75 -26.06
C GLY A 38 -3.27 33.76 -26.35
N ASN A 39 -3.68 34.58 -27.31
CA ASN A 39 -5.05 34.70 -27.81
C ASN A 39 -5.59 33.33 -28.23
N TYR A 40 -6.21 32.60 -27.30
CA TYR A 40 -7.08 31.48 -27.65
C TYR A 40 -8.28 32.07 -28.38
N ASN A 41 -8.25 32.04 -29.72
CA ASN A 41 -9.35 32.53 -30.54
C ASN A 41 -10.46 31.48 -30.56
N PHE A 42 -11.31 31.57 -29.54
CA PHE A 42 -12.47 30.73 -29.29
C PHE A 42 -13.60 30.90 -30.32
N ASP A 43 -13.54 31.95 -31.15
CA ASP A 43 -14.58 32.27 -32.13
C ASP A 43 -14.47 31.50 -33.46
N ARG A 44 -13.48 30.61 -33.61
CA ARG A 44 -13.33 29.82 -34.85
C ARG A 44 -14.25 28.60 -34.85
N LEU A 45 -15.04 28.47 -35.92
CA LEU A 45 -15.81 27.26 -36.22
C LEU A 45 -14.86 26.10 -36.59
N ILE A 46 -14.96 24.99 -35.86
CA ILE A 46 -14.21 23.75 -36.08
C ILE A 46 -15.15 22.72 -36.71
N PRO A 47 -14.88 22.21 -37.92
CA PRO A 47 -15.71 21.18 -38.54
C PRO A 47 -15.77 19.91 -37.70
N TYR A 48 -16.90 19.21 -37.72
CA TYR A 48 -17.00 17.90 -37.08
C TYR A 48 -15.98 16.92 -37.68
N GLY A 49 -15.37 16.09 -36.83
CA GLY A 49 -14.33 15.14 -37.22
C GLY A 49 -12.91 15.71 -37.27
N GLU A 50 -12.74 17.04 -37.31
CA GLU A 50 -11.44 17.70 -37.27
C GLU A 50 -10.96 17.95 -35.83
N TYR A 51 -9.63 18.03 -35.67
CA TYR A 51 -9.02 18.24 -34.36
C TYR A 51 -8.97 19.71 -33.97
N ALA A 52 -9.56 20.02 -32.82
CA ALA A 52 -9.36 21.25 -32.09
C ALA A 52 -7.97 21.26 -31.43
N ASN A 53 -7.06 22.09 -31.94
CA ASN A 53 -5.71 22.30 -31.39
C ASN A 53 -5.56 23.68 -30.70
N GLN A 54 -6.64 24.45 -30.59
CA GLN A 54 -6.66 25.82 -30.07
C GLN A 54 -7.01 25.87 -28.58
N VAL A 55 -7.02 24.74 -27.89
CA VAL A 55 -7.18 24.63 -26.44
C VAL A 55 -5.96 23.90 -25.86
N PRO A 56 -5.69 24.02 -24.56
CA PRO A 56 -4.78 23.10 -23.87
C PRO A 56 -5.23 21.63 -24.05
N GLY A 57 -4.60 20.92 -24.98
CA GLY A 57 -4.94 19.55 -25.38
C GLY A 57 -5.30 19.43 -26.86
N ARG A 58 -5.76 18.23 -27.26
CA ARG A 58 -6.22 17.95 -28.63
C ARG A 58 -7.45 17.05 -28.57
N PHE A 59 -8.58 17.50 -29.09
CA PHE A 59 -9.81 16.72 -29.14
C PHE A 59 -10.56 16.96 -30.45
N ARG A 60 -11.51 16.10 -30.81
CA ARG A 60 -12.41 16.28 -31.96
C ARG A 60 -13.82 15.85 -31.57
N LEU A 61 -14.84 16.52 -32.08
CA LEU A 61 -16.21 16.09 -31.92
C LEU A 61 -16.67 15.38 -33.19
N VAL A 62 -17.21 14.17 -33.02
CA VAL A 62 -17.76 13.37 -34.11
C VAL A 62 -19.25 13.22 -33.84
N MET A 63 -20.06 13.52 -34.84
CA MET A 63 -21.51 13.34 -34.75
C MET A 63 -21.85 11.85 -34.74
N ASN A 64 -22.75 11.45 -33.84
CA ASN A 64 -23.23 10.09 -33.80
C ASN A 64 -24.19 9.85 -34.98
N PRO A 65 -23.97 8.85 -35.85
CA PRO A 65 -24.88 8.58 -36.97
C PRO A 65 -26.29 8.26 -36.45
N GLY A 66 -27.29 9.07 -36.80
CA GLY A 66 -28.70 8.83 -36.47
C GLY A 66 -29.24 9.61 -35.27
N SER A 67 -28.46 10.49 -34.62
CA SER A 67 -28.99 11.42 -33.62
C SER A 67 -29.56 12.67 -34.30
N GLU A 68 -30.89 12.86 -34.26
CA GLU A 68 -31.49 14.15 -34.60
C GLU A 68 -31.24 15.14 -33.46
N ARG A 69 -30.83 16.37 -33.83
CA ARG A 69 -30.60 17.46 -32.89
C ARG A 69 -31.94 17.86 -32.25
N GLN A 70 -32.09 17.65 -30.94
CA GLN A 70 -33.19 18.24 -30.19
C GLN A 70 -32.70 19.47 -29.41
N GLY A 71 -33.04 20.66 -29.93
CA GLY A 71 -32.82 21.96 -29.27
C GLY A 71 -31.40 22.55 -29.37
N GLU A 72 -31.26 23.78 -28.86
CA GLU A 72 -29.97 24.41 -28.56
C GLU A 72 -29.46 23.84 -27.23
N SER A 73 -28.41 23.01 -27.29
CA SER A 73 -27.79 22.45 -26.09
C SER A 73 -26.35 22.95 -26.01
N ASP A 74 -26.05 23.68 -24.94
CA ASP A 74 -24.69 24.09 -24.59
C ASP A 74 -23.96 22.93 -23.92
N TYR A 75 -22.91 22.41 -24.57
CA TYR A 75 -22.12 21.31 -24.01
C TYR A 75 -20.95 21.87 -23.21
N HIS A 76 -20.72 21.34 -22.02
CA HIS A 76 -19.58 21.73 -21.20
C HIS A 76 -18.59 20.58 -21.09
N PHE A 77 -17.33 20.87 -21.43
CA PHE A 77 -16.22 19.92 -21.34
C PHE A 77 -15.21 20.40 -20.30
N VAL A 78 -14.89 19.50 -19.36
CA VAL A 78 -13.90 19.72 -18.31
C VAL A 78 -12.75 18.75 -18.52
N PHE A 79 -11.54 19.27 -18.70
CA PHE A 79 -10.34 18.45 -18.73
C PHE A 79 -9.91 18.18 -17.30
N ARG A 80 -9.92 16.91 -16.92
CA ARG A 80 -9.39 16.45 -15.62
C ARG A 80 -8.08 15.72 -15.85
N THR A 81 -7.16 15.85 -14.91
CA THR A 81 -5.93 15.06 -14.98
C THR A 81 -6.20 13.60 -14.60
N TYR A 82 -5.32 12.69 -15.04
CA TYR A 82 -5.41 11.29 -14.62
C TYR A 82 -5.40 11.16 -13.08
N ILE A 83 -4.54 11.92 -12.39
CA ILE A 83 -4.43 11.84 -10.93
C ILE A 83 -5.71 12.33 -10.24
N ASP A 84 -6.36 13.38 -10.76
CA ASP A 84 -7.61 13.89 -10.20
C ASP A 84 -8.77 12.94 -10.45
N ILE A 85 -8.81 12.31 -11.63
CA ILE A 85 -9.81 11.28 -11.95
C ILE A 85 -9.63 10.08 -11.02
N ALA A 86 -8.41 9.57 -10.88
CA ALA A 86 -8.11 8.43 -10.01
C ALA A 86 -8.47 8.73 -8.55
N LYS A 87 -8.09 9.90 -8.02
CA LYS A 87 -8.46 10.35 -6.67
C LYS A 87 -9.96 10.48 -6.49
N SER A 88 -10.66 11.04 -7.48
CA SER A 88 -12.12 11.20 -7.43
C SER A 88 -12.83 9.86 -7.45
N LEU A 89 -12.38 8.91 -8.27
CA LEU A 89 -12.97 7.58 -8.36
C LEU A 89 -12.68 6.76 -7.09
N ALA A 90 -11.43 6.82 -6.60
CA ALA A 90 -11.05 6.16 -5.36
C ALA A 90 -11.86 6.66 -4.16
N LYS A 91 -12.14 7.97 -4.08
CA LYS A 91 -13.00 8.55 -3.03
C LYS A 91 -14.43 8.02 -3.07
N ASN A 92 -14.90 7.57 -4.23
CA ASN A 92 -16.25 7.04 -4.41
C ASN A 92 -16.33 5.53 -4.16
N ILE A 93 -15.21 4.85 -3.89
CA ILE A 93 -15.22 3.47 -3.44
C ILE A 93 -15.59 3.45 -1.95
N SER A 94 -16.66 2.76 -1.63
CA SER A 94 -17.00 2.39 -0.25
C SER A 94 -16.56 0.96 0.01
N ILE A 95 -15.86 0.77 1.12
CA ILE A 95 -15.34 -0.52 1.57
C ILE A 95 -16.05 -0.89 2.86
N SER A 96 -16.76 -2.01 2.86
CA SER A 96 -17.45 -2.53 4.04
C SER A 96 -17.11 -3.98 4.29
N GLN A 97 -17.16 -4.39 5.56
CA GLN A 97 -16.98 -5.77 5.99
C GLN A 97 -18.35 -6.31 6.42
N GLU A 98 -18.78 -7.45 5.87
CA GLU A 98 -20.14 -7.98 6.06
C GLU A 98 -20.39 -8.47 7.51
N SER A 99 -19.35 -8.75 8.28
CA SER A 99 -19.44 -9.02 9.72
C SER A 99 -18.14 -8.71 10.46
N ASP A 100 -18.24 -8.33 11.74
CA ASP A 100 -17.09 -8.00 12.62
C ASP A 100 -16.03 -9.11 12.78
N LYS A 101 -16.30 -10.31 12.24
CA LYS A 101 -15.40 -11.48 12.27
C LYS A 101 -15.16 -12.11 10.89
N GLY A 102 -15.75 -11.59 9.82
CA GLY A 102 -15.66 -12.19 8.49
C GLY A 102 -14.48 -11.65 7.69
N SER A 103 -13.77 -12.51 6.96
CA SER A 103 -12.72 -12.10 6.00
C SER A 103 -13.28 -11.54 4.68
N LEU A 104 -14.60 -11.38 4.58
CA LEU A 104 -15.28 -10.91 3.37
C LEU A 104 -15.30 -9.37 3.34
N ILE A 105 -14.65 -8.83 2.31
CA ILE A 105 -14.64 -7.41 1.99
C ILE A 105 -15.59 -7.18 0.82
N VAL A 106 -16.50 -6.23 0.98
CA VAL A 106 -17.43 -5.79 -0.06
C VAL A 106 -17.01 -4.42 -0.54
N LEU A 107 -16.82 -4.31 -1.85
CA LEU A 107 -16.52 -3.04 -2.53
C LEU A 107 -17.76 -2.57 -3.27
N SER A 108 -18.10 -1.29 -3.12
CA SER A 108 -19.17 -0.65 -3.87
C SER A 108 -18.71 0.72 -4.34
N ALA A 109 -19.26 1.19 -5.45
CA ALA A 109 -18.99 2.53 -5.96
C ALA A 109 -20.27 3.17 -6.49
N GLU A 110 -20.41 4.47 -6.24
CA GLU A 110 -21.56 5.26 -6.65
C GLU A 110 -21.16 6.30 -7.70
N GLY A 111 -21.99 6.47 -8.72
CA GLY A 111 -21.72 7.43 -9.78
C GLY A 111 -22.69 7.36 -10.96
N PRO A 112 -22.52 8.27 -11.93
CA PRO A 112 -23.50 8.49 -12.99
C PRO A 112 -23.43 7.46 -14.13
N ILE A 113 -22.31 6.74 -14.29
CA ILE A 113 -22.09 5.81 -15.40
C ILE A 113 -21.72 4.44 -14.83
N GLN A 114 -22.68 3.53 -14.83
CA GLN A 114 -22.58 2.21 -14.20
C GLN A 114 -21.46 1.34 -14.80
N GLU A 115 -21.42 1.21 -16.12
CA GLU A 115 -20.39 0.42 -16.83
C GLU A 115 -18.96 0.87 -16.48
N LYS A 116 -18.75 2.18 -16.28
CA LYS A 116 -17.44 2.71 -15.87
C LYS A 116 -17.09 2.34 -14.44
N LEU A 117 -18.07 2.25 -13.55
CA LEU A 117 -17.85 1.87 -12.14
C LEU A 117 -17.55 0.38 -12.03
N GLU A 118 -18.25 -0.47 -12.80
CA GLU A 118 -17.96 -1.90 -12.89
C GLU A 118 -16.53 -2.15 -13.39
N ASP A 119 -16.16 -1.55 -14.53
CA ASP A 119 -14.83 -1.70 -15.10
C ASP A 119 -13.75 -1.17 -14.15
N PHE A 120 -14.02 -0.04 -13.48
CA PHE A 120 -13.11 0.54 -12.49
C PHE A 120 -12.92 -0.38 -11.27
N LEU A 121 -13.98 -0.91 -10.68
CA LEU A 121 -13.90 -1.81 -9.52
C LEU A 121 -13.19 -3.12 -9.87
N ASN A 122 -13.60 -3.75 -10.98
CA ASN A 122 -12.99 -5.00 -11.44
C ASN A 122 -11.51 -4.82 -11.80
N THR A 123 -11.16 -3.71 -12.45
CA THR A 123 -9.77 -3.41 -12.79
C THR A 123 -8.96 -3.10 -11.52
N THR A 124 -9.52 -2.34 -10.57
CA THR A 124 -8.84 -2.04 -9.29
C THR A 124 -8.47 -3.33 -8.55
N ILE A 125 -9.38 -4.30 -8.48
CA ILE A 125 -9.09 -5.58 -7.84
C ILE A 125 -8.07 -6.41 -8.61
N ARG A 126 -8.13 -6.41 -9.95
CA ARG A 126 -7.12 -7.09 -10.78
C ARG A 126 -5.72 -6.51 -10.56
N GLU A 127 -5.60 -5.19 -10.54
CA GLU A 127 -4.33 -4.51 -10.27
C GLU A 127 -3.83 -4.78 -8.84
N LEU A 128 -4.74 -4.82 -7.85
CA LEU A 128 -4.38 -5.21 -6.48
C LEU A 128 -3.84 -6.65 -6.42
N GLN A 129 -4.52 -7.60 -7.07
CA GLN A 129 -4.07 -8.99 -7.12
C GLN A 129 -2.70 -9.13 -7.80
N GLN A 130 -2.48 -8.40 -8.89
CA GLN A 130 -1.19 -8.37 -9.57
C GLN A 130 -0.10 -7.78 -8.67
N TYR A 131 -0.38 -6.67 -7.99
CA TYR A 131 0.53 -6.04 -7.04
C TYR A 131 0.90 -7.00 -5.89
N GLU A 132 -0.08 -7.71 -5.30
CA GLU A 132 0.16 -8.70 -4.25
C GLU A 132 1.06 -9.84 -4.73
N LEU A 133 0.80 -10.37 -5.94
CA LEU A 133 1.60 -11.44 -6.53
C LEU A 133 3.04 -10.98 -6.83
N GLU A 134 3.20 -9.82 -7.45
CA GLU A 134 4.51 -9.25 -7.77
C GLU A 134 5.32 -9.00 -6.49
N ARG A 135 4.66 -8.44 -5.46
CA ARG A 135 5.25 -8.26 -4.13
C ARG A 135 5.75 -9.59 -3.55
N LYS A 136 4.91 -10.63 -3.51
CA LYS A 136 5.32 -11.95 -2.99
C LYS A 136 6.46 -12.56 -3.79
N ASN A 137 6.44 -12.43 -5.11
CA ASN A 137 7.51 -12.92 -5.97
C ASN A 137 8.82 -12.19 -5.73
N GLN A 138 8.77 -10.87 -5.54
CA GLN A 138 9.95 -10.09 -5.20
C GLN A 138 10.52 -10.49 -3.84
N MET A 139 9.66 -10.76 -2.84
CA MET A 139 10.10 -11.27 -1.54
C MET A 139 10.84 -12.61 -1.70
N SER A 140 10.31 -13.55 -2.49
CA SER A 140 11.00 -14.81 -2.75
C SER A 140 12.32 -14.63 -3.52
N VAL A 141 12.39 -13.69 -4.47
CA VAL A 141 13.64 -13.36 -5.19
C VAL A 141 14.71 -12.86 -4.23
N ASN A 142 14.34 -11.93 -3.35
CA ASN A 142 15.29 -11.36 -2.39
C ASN A 142 15.72 -12.38 -1.35
N THR A 143 14.81 -13.27 -0.95
CA THR A 143 15.11 -14.41 -0.09
C THR A 143 16.14 -15.34 -0.72
N ILE A 144 15.94 -15.74 -1.99
CA ILE A 144 16.88 -16.60 -2.72
C ILE A 144 18.23 -15.90 -2.86
N LYS A 145 18.25 -14.61 -3.20
CA LYS A 145 19.48 -13.83 -3.32
C LYS A 145 20.27 -13.79 -2.01
N PHE A 146 19.59 -13.50 -0.89
CA PHE A 146 20.23 -13.51 0.43
C PHE A 146 20.85 -14.88 0.73
N ILE A 147 20.11 -15.96 0.49
CA ILE A 147 20.63 -17.31 0.71
C ILE A 147 21.82 -17.62 -0.21
N ASP A 148 21.76 -17.25 -1.49
CA ASP A 148 22.84 -17.47 -2.46
C ASP A 148 24.12 -16.75 -2.01
N GLU A 149 24.01 -15.55 -1.45
CA GLU A 149 25.14 -14.81 -0.86
C GLU A 149 25.73 -15.54 0.35
N GLN A 150 24.89 -16.06 1.26
CA GLN A 150 25.35 -16.84 2.42
C GLN A 150 25.98 -18.18 2.00
N LEU A 151 25.41 -18.86 1.01
CA LEU A 151 25.92 -20.12 0.48
C LEU A 151 27.33 -19.96 -0.11
N GLY A 152 27.63 -18.83 -0.76
CA GLY A 152 28.97 -18.55 -1.28
C GLY A 152 30.07 -18.67 -0.21
N TYR A 153 29.86 -18.02 0.94
CA TYR A 153 30.82 -18.07 2.05
C TYR A 153 30.92 -19.46 2.70
N ILE A 154 29.79 -20.16 2.80
CA ILE A 154 29.73 -21.48 3.43
C ILE A 154 30.37 -22.55 2.55
N VAL A 155 30.21 -22.48 1.23
CA VAL A 155 30.84 -23.42 0.29
C VAL A 155 32.36 -23.34 0.41
N ASP A 156 32.93 -22.13 0.36
CA ASP A 156 34.38 -21.96 0.50
C ASP A 156 34.89 -22.48 1.85
N THR A 157 34.15 -22.21 2.93
CA THR A 157 34.48 -22.67 4.29
C THR A 157 34.38 -24.20 4.41
N LEU A 158 33.36 -24.79 3.80
CA LEU A 158 33.13 -26.24 3.79
C LEU A 158 34.25 -26.95 3.03
N THR A 159 34.58 -26.51 1.82
CA THR A 159 35.66 -27.11 1.02
C THR A 159 37.00 -27.01 1.75
N SER A 160 37.31 -25.85 2.34
CA SER A 160 38.53 -25.71 3.14
C SER A 160 38.54 -26.65 4.36
N ALA A 161 37.39 -26.84 5.02
CA ALA A 161 37.29 -27.75 6.16
C ALA A 161 37.36 -29.23 5.76
N GLU A 162 36.81 -29.59 4.59
CA GLU A 162 36.93 -30.90 3.97
C GLU A 162 38.39 -31.25 3.69
N ASP A 163 39.11 -30.35 3.00
CA ASP A 163 40.52 -30.53 2.64
C ASP A 163 41.40 -30.69 3.90
N GLU A 164 41.23 -29.81 4.89
CA GLU A 164 41.98 -29.88 6.16
C GLU A 164 41.72 -31.21 6.90
N LEU A 165 40.47 -31.68 6.89
CA LEU A 165 40.08 -32.93 7.56
C LEU A 165 40.61 -34.15 6.81
N GLU A 166 40.54 -34.17 5.48
CA GLU A 166 41.08 -35.24 4.65
C GLU A 166 42.60 -35.34 4.80
N GLU A 167 43.32 -34.22 4.71
CA GLU A 167 44.77 -34.17 4.90
C GLU A 167 45.16 -34.69 6.29
N PHE A 168 44.44 -34.28 7.33
CA PHE A 168 44.69 -34.76 8.69
C PHE A 168 44.49 -36.28 8.82
N ARG A 169 43.41 -36.82 8.25
CA ARG A 169 43.10 -38.26 8.27
C ARG A 169 44.11 -39.09 7.46
N SER A 170 44.59 -38.55 6.34
CA SER A 170 45.64 -39.16 5.53
C SER A 170 46.96 -39.25 6.31
N ASN A 171 47.35 -38.15 6.96
CA ASN A 171 48.65 -38.05 7.65
C ASN A 171 48.71 -38.80 8.99
N ASN A 172 47.60 -38.95 9.70
CA ASN A 172 47.59 -39.51 11.07
C ASN A 172 47.05 -40.96 11.13
N GLN A 173 46.71 -41.56 9.99
CA GLN A 173 45.93 -42.80 9.91
C GLN A 173 44.57 -42.64 10.65
N VAL A 174 43.65 -43.61 10.54
CA VAL A 174 42.30 -43.45 11.13
C VAL A 174 42.41 -43.36 12.66
N VAL A 175 42.27 -42.15 13.21
CA VAL A 175 42.18 -41.88 14.65
C VAL A 175 40.70 -41.83 15.02
N ASP A 176 40.22 -42.82 15.76
CA ASP A 176 38.89 -42.76 16.36
C ASP A 176 38.92 -41.92 17.64
N LEU A 177 37.90 -41.11 17.84
CA LEU A 177 37.74 -40.35 19.07
C LEU A 177 37.46 -41.29 20.24
N THR A 178 38.06 -41.00 21.40
CA THR A 178 37.69 -41.66 22.65
C THR A 178 36.22 -41.38 23.00
N SER A 179 35.59 -42.23 23.82
CA SER A 179 34.19 -42.02 24.22
C SER A 179 33.97 -40.67 24.90
N GLU A 180 34.94 -40.21 25.70
CA GLU A 180 34.92 -38.90 26.35
C GLU A 180 35.01 -37.76 25.31
N ALA A 181 35.94 -37.87 24.35
CA ALA A 181 36.07 -36.92 23.24
C ALA A 181 34.81 -36.87 22.36
N GLN A 182 34.14 -38.01 22.14
CA GLN A 182 32.91 -38.09 21.35
C GLN A 182 31.71 -37.44 22.07
N GLU A 183 31.60 -37.58 23.39
CA GLU A 183 30.58 -36.88 24.18
C GLU A 183 30.78 -35.36 24.12
N VAL A 184 32.03 -34.90 24.34
CA VAL A 184 32.42 -33.50 24.26
C VAL A 184 32.13 -32.94 22.88
N TYR A 185 32.50 -33.66 21.81
CA TYR A 185 32.22 -33.26 20.43
C TYR A 185 30.72 -33.09 20.17
N THR A 186 29.89 -34.04 20.63
CA THR A 186 28.44 -34.00 20.41
C THR A 186 27.79 -32.80 21.11
N GLN A 187 28.16 -32.54 22.37
CA GLN A 187 27.66 -31.38 23.11
C GLN A 187 28.13 -30.06 22.47
N TYR A 188 29.36 -30.01 21.98
CA TYR A 188 29.91 -28.82 21.31
C TYR A 188 29.16 -28.50 20.01
N VAL A 189 28.95 -29.51 19.16
CA VAL A 189 28.23 -29.37 17.88
C VAL A 189 26.81 -28.86 18.11
N GLU A 190 26.11 -29.34 19.14
CA GLU A 190 24.77 -28.87 19.47
C GLU A 190 24.75 -27.38 19.89
N LEU A 191 25.72 -26.93 20.68
CA LEU A 191 25.82 -25.52 21.06
C LEU A 191 26.18 -24.61 19.88
N GLU A 192 27.10 -25.04 19.02
CA GLU A 192 27.44 -24.27 17.80
C GLU A 192 26.26 -24.19 16.83
N LYS A 193 25.44 -25.25 16.74
CA LYS A 193 24.20 -25.20 15.97
C LYS A 193 23.24 -24.13 16.51
N GLN A 194 23.01 -24.11 17.83
CA GLN A 194 22.17 -23.09 18.47
C GLN A 194 22.72 -21.68 18.23
N LYS A 195 24.05 -21.51 18.34
CA LYS A 195 24.70 -20.22 18.05
C LYS A 195 24.49 -19.79 16.59
N ALA A 196 24.64 -20.71 15.63
CA ALA A 196 24.45 -20.42 14.22
C ALA A 196 23.00 -19.98 13.90
N GLU A 197 22.01 -20.61 14.53
CA GLU A 197 20.59 -20.21 14.40
C GLU A 197 20.37 -18.78 14.93
N LEU A 198 20.90 -18.46 16.11
CA LEU A 198 20.82 -17.10 16.67
C LEU A 198 21.55 -16.07 15.81
N GLN A 199 22.72 -16.40 15.27
CA GLN A 199 23.47 -15.51 14.38
C GLN A 199 22.69 -15.22 13.08
N LEU A 200 22.05 -16.23 12.49
CA LEU A 200 21.21 -16.07 11.30
C LEU A 200 20.04 -15.13 11.58
N GLN A 201 19.38 -15.28 12.74
CA GLN A 201 18.33 -14.36 13.18
C GLN A 201 18.86 -12.92 13.29
N GLY A 202 20.07 -12.73 13.84
CA GLY A 202 20.72 -11.42 13.97
C GLY A 202 21.12 -10.79 12.63
N GLU A 203 21.58 -11.59 11.66
CA GLU A 203 21.80 -11.11 10.29
C GLU A 203 20.50 -10.66 9.64
N TYR A 204 19.41 -11.37 9.84
CA TYR A 204 18.09 -10.97 9.34
C TYR A 204 17.60 -9.65 9.96
N PHE A 205 17.81 -9.43 11.26
CA PHE A 205 17.47 -8.14 11.89
C PHE A 205 18.28 -6.98 11.32
N ARG A 206 19.59 -7.17 11.08
CA ARG A 206 20.44 -6.15 10.44
C ARG A 206 19.99 -5.85 9.02
N TYR A 207 19.66 -6.90 8.25
CA TYR A 207 19.03 -6.74 6.94
C TYR A 207 17.73 -5.91 7.01
N LEU A 208 16.87 -6.16 8.00
CA LEU A 208 15.67 -5.35 8.21
C LEU A 208 15.99 -3.89 8.59
N GLN A 209 17.00 -3.66 9.44
CA GLN A 209 17.44 -2.30 9.79
C GLN A 209 17.93 -1.53 8.56
N ASP A 210 18.80 -2.15 7.76
CA ASP A 210 19.32 -1.55 6.52
C ASP A 210 18.19 -1.26 5.53
N TYR A 211 17.25 -2.20 5.39
CA TYR A 211 16.07 -2.04 4.56
C TYR A 211 15.21 -0.81 4.97
N ILE A 212 14.94 -0.65 6.27
CA ILE A 212 14.13 0.47 6.78
C ILE A 212 14.89 1.80 6.64
N ASN A 213 16.19 1.80 6.91
CA ASN A 213 17.03 3.00 6.85
C ASN A 213 17.23 3.51 5.42
N ASN A 214 17.26 2.61 4.43
CA ASN A 214 17.48 2.97 3.03
C ASN A 214 16.21 3.42 2.27
N GLN A 215 15.05 3.50 2.96
CA GLN A 215 13.77 3.91 2.38
C GLN A 215 13.36 3.13 1.12
N ASP A 216 13.72 1.84 1.05
CA ASP A 216 13.36 1.01 -0.08
C ASP A 216 11.86 0.66 -0.07
N ASN A 217 11.29 0.48 -1.26
CA ASN A 217 9.89 0.10 -1.45
C ASN A 217 9.57 -1.25 -0.76
N TYR A 218 8.40 -1.31 -0.11
CA TYR A 218 7.76 -2.48 0.56
C TYR A 218 7.88 -3.84 -0.14
N GLY A 219 8.08 -3.85 -1.46
CA GLY A 219 8.27 -5.07 -2.23
C GLY A 219 9.58 -5.81 -1.97
N ASN A 220 10.56 -5.19 -1.30
CA ASN A 220 11.92 -5.72 -1.24
C ASN A 220 12.27 -6.55 0.01
N LEU A 221 11.32 -6.82 0.92
CA LEU A 221 11.58 -7.63 2.13
C LEU A 221 11.82 -9.11 1.83
N MET A 222 12.64 -9.79 2.61
CA MET A 222 12.82 -11.25 2.60
C MET A 222 11.71 -11.96 3.40
N ILE A 223 11.46 -13.24 3.12
CA ILE A 223 10.52 -14.10 3.86
C ILE A 223 11.08 -14.43 5.26
N PRO A 224 10.40 -14.04 6.36
CA PRO A 224 10.90 -14.23 7.73
C PRO A 224 11.17 -15.68 8.14
N SER A 225 10.27 -16.60 7.78
CA SER A 225 10.39 -18.04 8.14
C SER A 225 11.58 -18.74 7.46
N VAL A 226 12.16 -18.10 6.44
CA VAL A 226 13.33 -18.62 5.73
C VAL A 226 14.63 -18.22 6.42
N ALA A 227 14.62 -17.18 7.27
CA ALA A 227 15.75 -16.80 8.13
C ALA A 227 15.82 -17.58 9.45
N GLY A 228 15.01 -18.64 9.63
CA GLY A 228 14.94 -19.37 10.91
C GLY A 228 14.24 -18.58 12.02
N VAL A 229 13.41 -17.60 11.67
CA VAL A 229 12.58 -16.85 12.61
C VAL A 229 11.23 -17.55 12.75
N ASP A 230 11.18 -18.58 13.60
CA ASP A 230 9.93 -19.26 14.00
C ASP A 230 9.40 -18.74 15.36
N ASP A 231 10.12 -17.81 15.99
CA ASP A 231 9.75 -17.23 17.29
C ASP A 231 8.52 -16.30 17.14
N PRO A 232 7.40 -16.58 17.82
CA PRO A 232 6.18 -15.77 17.73
C PRO A 232 6.34 -14.31 18.18
N VAL A 233 7.27 -14.04 19.10
CA VAL A 233 7.61 -12.68 19.56
C VAL A 233 8.37 -11.95 18.47
N LEU A 234 9.33 -12.61 17.82
CA LEU A 234 10.09 -12.03 16.71
C LEU A 234 9.18 -11.79 15.49
N LEU A 235 8.28 -12.73 15.16
CA LEU A 235 7.28 -12.55 14.11
C LEU A 235 6.34 -11.37 14.40
N GLY A 236 5.89 -11.22 15.65
CA GLY A 236 5.07 -10.07 16.08
C GLY A 236 5.81 -8.74 15.98
N LEU A 237 7.12 -8.71 16.27
CA LEU A 237 7.96 -7.53 16.11
C LEU A 237 8.19 -7.18 14.63
N ILE A 238 8.39 -8.19 13.78
CA ILE A 238 8.52 -8.02 12.32
C ILE A 238 7.21 -7.49 11.74
N GLU A 239 6.07 -8.05 12.13
CA GLU A 239 4.76 -7.55 11.72
C GLU A 239 4.55 -6.10 12.17
N LYS A 240 4.95 -5.77 13.41
CA LYS A 240 4.89 -4.42 13.93
C LYS A 240 5.80 -3.46 13.15
N ILE A 241 7.00 -3.89 12.78
CA ILE A 241 7.94 -3.12 11.95
C ILE A 241 7.36 -2.91 10.54
N ILE A 242 6.74 -3.92 9.93
CA ILE A 242 6.09 -3.81 8.62
C ILE A 242 4.92 -2.81 8.70
N GLN A 243 4.07 -2.90 9.73
CA GLN A 243 2.97 -1.97 9.96
C GLN A 243 3.46 -0.53 10.22
N LEU A 244 4.49 -0.35 11.07
CA LEU A 244 5.00 0.95 11.48
C LEU A 244 5.84 1.64 10.42
N SER A 245 6.60 0.87 9.63
CA SER A 245 7.32 1.45 8.51
C SER A 245 6.32 2.02 7.49
N ALA A 246 5.15 1.39 7.28
CA ALA A 246 4.13 1.89 6.35
C ALA A 246 3.54 3.25 6.79
N GLU A 247 3.78 3.64 8.04
CA GLU A 247 3.44 4.92 8.67
C GLU A 247 4.58 5.97 8.57
N GLN A 248 5.65 5.66 7.83
CA GLN A 248 6.84 6.37 7.31
C GLN A 248 7.31 7.77 7.81
N SER A 249 6.56 8.58 8.56
CA SER A 249 7.00 9.93 9.00
C SER A 249 7.34 10.06 10.48
N LYS A 250 7.11 9.03 11.29
CA LYS A 250 7.46 9.02 12.72
C LYS A 250 8.09 7.68 13.04
N LEU A 251 9.41 7.61 13.18
CA LEU A 251 10.15 6.70 14.08
C LEU A 251 11.64 6.67 13.71
N GLN A 252 12.37 7.73 14.02
CA GLN A 252 13.84 7.64 14.15
C GLN A 252 14.26 6.93 15.46
N TYR A 253 13.34 6.73 16.42
CA TYR A 253 13.67 6.26 17.77
C TYR A 253 13.60 4.74 18.00
N SER A 254 13.05 3.93 17.08
CA SER A 254 12.93 2.46 17.25
C SER A 254 14.02 1.65 16.55
N LEU A 255 14.96 2.32 15.87
CA LEU A 255 15.94 1.71 14.95
C LEU A 255 17.40 1.92 15.41
N GLU A 256 17.61 2.47 16.60
CA GLU A 256 18.96 2.67 17.13
C GLU A 256 19.67 1.32 17.40
N PRO A 257 21.02 1.29 17.40
CA PRO A 257 21.81 0.11 17.76
C PRO A 257 21.43 -0.57 19.08
N ASN A 258 20.70 0.12 19.97
CA ASN A 258 20.19 -0.39 21.24
C ASN A 258 18.77 -1.00 21.16
N ASN A 259 18.38 -1.57 20.01
CA ASN A 259 17.09 -2.26 19.91
C ASN A 259 17.02 -3.41 20.94
N PRO A 260 16.01 -3.46 21.83
CA PRO A 260 15.90 -4.49 22.86
C PRO A 260 15.91 -5.93 22.32
N ALA A 261 15.43 -6.17 21.09
CA ALA A 261 15.45 -7.50 20.47
C ALA A 261 16.86 -7.94 20.09
N LEU A 262 17.68 -7.02 19.55
CA LEU A 262 19.09 -7.29 19.25
C LEU A 262 19.89 -7.50 20.54
N LEU A 263 19.65 -6.67 21.56
CA LEU A 263 20.29 -6.83 22.87
C LEU A 263 19.94 -8.17 23.54
N GLN A 264 18.70 -8.63 23.39
CA GLN A 264 18.27 -9.94 23.87
C GLN A 264 18.95 -11.08 23.10
N LEU A 265 19.08 -10.94 21.79
CA LEU A 265 19.77 -11.92 20.96
C LEU A 265 21.27 -12.00 21.31
N ASP A 266 21.90 -10.85 21.53
CA ASP A 266 23.30 -10.76 21.97
C ASP A 266 23.49 -11.43 23.34
N ASP A 267 22.59 -11.21 24.31
CA ASP A 267 22.61 -11.91 25.60
C ASP A 267 22.45 -13.43 25.46
N GLN A 268 21.61 -13.89 24.53
CA GLN A 268 21.46 -15.31 24.22
C GLN A 268 22.74 -15.89 23.59
N ILE A 269 23.36 -15.18 22.64
CA ILE A 269 24.63 -15.55 22.03
C ILE A 269 25.73 -15.62 23.09
N ASP A 270 25.80 -14.66 24.01
CA ASP A 270 26.76 -14.63 25.11
C ASP A 270 26.58 -15.80 26.07
N LYS A 271 25.33 -16.17 26.39
CA LYS A 271 25.05 -17.37 27.20
C LYS A 271 25.52 -18.65 26.51
N VAL A 272 25.29 -18.78 25.20
CA VAL A 272 25.79 -19.93 24.43
C VAL A 272 27.32 -19.93 24.36
N ASN A 273 27.96 -18.78 24.17
CA ASN A 273 29.42 -18.65 24.19
C ASN A 273 30.00 -19.09 25.54
N GLN A 274 29.38 -18.69 26.67
CA GLN A 274 29.80 -19.15 28.00
C GLN A 274 29.67 -20.68 28.16
N GLN A 275 28.65 -21.30 27.54
CA GLN A 275 28.53 -22.76 27.53
C GLN A 275 29.62 -23.40 26.67
N ILE A 276 29.92 -22.83 25.49
CA ILE A 276 31.03 -23.25 24.62
C ILE A 276 32.37 -23.19 25.38
N ASP A 277 32.64 -22.13 26.14
CA ASP A 277 33.88 -21.97 26.91
C ASP A 277 34.04 -23.05 27.99
N ARG A 278 32.94 -23.43 28.64
CA ARG A 278 32.91 -24.52 29.64
C ARG A 278 33.25 -25.86 29.01
N ILE A 279 32.77 -26.13 27.80
CA ILE A 279 33.09 -27.37 27.05
C ILE A 279 34.53 -27.31 26.53
N THR A 280 34.98 -26.14 26.05
CA THR A 280 36.36 -25.91 25.57
C THR A 280 37.40 -26.21 26.67
N SER A 281 37.05 -25.93 27.92
CA SER A 281 37.89 -26.27 29.08
C SER A 281 38.04 -27.79 29.31
N ARG A 282 37.04 -28.60 28.96
CA ARG A 282 37.14 -30.08 29.00
C ARG A 282 37.94 -30.60 27.82
N TYR A 283 37.70 -30.02 26.65
CA TYR A 283 38.44 -30.26 25.43
C TYR A 283 39.96 -30.03 25.59
N ALA A 284 40.38 -29.03 26.37
CA ALA A 284 41.80 -28.73 26.60
C ALA A 284 42.60 -29.86 27.29
N ASN A 285 41.91 -30.77 27.98
CA ASN A 285 42.53 -31.92 28.65
C ASN A 285 42.73 -33.13 27.74
N LEU A 286 42.19 -33.11 26.51
CA LEU A 286 42.32 -34.21 25.56
C LEU A 286 43.71 -34.23 24.91
N PRO A 287 44.15 -35.37 24.34
CA PRO A 287 45.37 -35.42 23.54
C PRO A 287 45.33 -34.45 22.35
N GLN A 288 46.49 -33.88 21.98
CA GLN A 288 46.60 -32.88 20.89
C GLN A 288 46.05 -33.37 19.55
N THR A 289 46.21 -34.67 19.25
CA THR A 289 45.68 -35.28 18.03
C THR A 289 44.15 -35.34 18.04
N GLU A 290 43.52 -35.68 19.17
CA GLU A 290 42.07 -35.69 19.32
C GLU A 290 41.49 -34.27 19.27
N GLN A 291 42.17 -33.32 19.93
CA GLN A 291 41.85 -31.90 19.88
C GLN A 291 41.80 -31.38 18.43
N LYS A 292 42.86 -31.63 17.66
CA LYS A 292 42.94 -31.20 16.26
C LYS A 292 41.85 -31.87 15.41
N LEU A 293 41.61 -33.18 15.59
CA LEU A 293 40.55 -33.89 14.89
C LEU A 293 39.15 -33.32 15.20
N ILE A 294 38.85 -33.06 16.47
CA ILE A 294 37.57 -32.45 16.89
C ILE A 294 37.36 -31.10 16.21
N ASN A 295 38.38 -30.23 16.19
CA ASN A 295 38.26 -28.91 15.56
C ASN A 295 37.97 -29.00 14.06
N LEU A 296 38.68 -29.87 13.35
CA LEU A 296 38.49 -30.09 11.92
C LEU A 296 37.11 -30.66 11.63
N ARG A 297 36.72 -31.70 12.36
CA ARG A 297 35.40 -32.33 12.25
C ARG A 297 34.27 -31.36 12.59
N ARG A 298 34.46 -30.47 13.56
CA ARG A 298 33.51 -29.41 13.93
C ARG A 298 33.34 -28.41 12.78
N LYS A 299 34.43 -27.88 12.24
CA LYS A 299 34.39 -26.94 11.11
C LYS A 299 33.64 -27.54 9.91
N TYR A 300 33.98 -28.79 9.58
CA TYR A 300 33.32 -29.54 8.51
C TYR A 300 31.83 -29.73 8.79
N GLU A 301 31.48 -30.30 9.94
CA GLU A 301 30.09 -30.64 10.27
C GLU A 301 29.20 -29.38 10.32
N MET A 302 29.70 -28.29 10.90
CA MET A 302 28.96 -27.02 10.95
C MET A 302 28.74 -26.41 9.57
N SER A 303 29.78 -26.34 8.74
CA SER A 303 29.66 -25.79 7.40
C SER A 303 28.74 -26.65 6.53
N ASN A 304 28.83 -27.99 6.67
CA ASN A 304 27.98 -28.93 5.94
C ASN A 304 26.50 -28.81 6.37
N GLN A 305 26.22 -28.74 7.68
CA GLN A 305 24.85 -28.57 8.18
C GLN A 305 24.24 -27.24 7.76
N GLN A 306 25.00 -26.14 7.84
CA GLN A 306 24.55 -24.83 7.35
C GLN A 306 24.31 -24.84 5.84
N TYR A 307 25.19 -25.48 5.06
CA TYR A 307 25.01 -25.66 3.62
C TYR A 307 23.71 -26.39 3.30
N ILE A 308 23.47 -27.54 3.93
CA ILE A 308 22.24 -28.33 3.73
C ILE A 308 21.01 -27.53 4.11
N TYR A 309 21.04 -26.86 5.26
CA TYR A 309 19.93 -26.03 5.74
C TYR A 309 19.60 -24.90 4.77
N LEU A 310 20.59 -24.12 4.35
CA LEU A 310 20.40 -23.03 3.40
C LEU A 310 19.94 -23.54 2.03
N MET A 311 20.48 -24.67 1.56
CA MET A 311 20.00 -25.31 0.32
C MET A 311 18.53 -25.73 0.41
N GLN A 312 18.11 -26.29 1.55
CA GLN A 312 16.70 -26.61 1.80
C GLN A 312 15.85 -25.33 1.79
N LYS A 313 16.26 -24.29 2.52
CA LYS A 313 15.58 -22.99 2.59
C LYS A 313 15.48 -22.30 1.24
N ARG A 314 16.51 -22.43 0.42
CA ARG A 314 16.51 -21.94 -0.97
C ARG A 314 15.51 -22.68 -1.83
N ALA A 315 15.43 -24.00 -1.70
CA ALA A 315 14.45 -24.81 -2.41
C ALA A 315 13.01 -24.45 -1.97
N GLU A 316 12.77 -24.30 -0.67
CA GLU A 316 11.49 -23.84 -0.11
C GLU A 316 11.09 -22.48 -0.71
N ALA A 317 11.99 -21.49 -0.70
CA ALA A 317 11.73 -20.17 -1.28
C ALA A 317 11.47 -20.23 -2.80
N GLY A 318 12.18 -21.09 -3.53
CA GLY A 318 11.96 -21.34 -4.96
C GLY A 318 10.59 -21.96 -5.26
N ILE A 319 10.15 -22.91 -4.43
CA ILE A 319 8.81 -23.52 -4.51
C ILE A 319 7.75 -22.47 -4.21
N MET A 320 7.90 -21.69 -3.13
CA MET A 320 6.97 -20.62 -2.79
C MET A 320 6.83 -19.62 -3.93
N LYS A 321 7.95 -19.17 -4.53
CA LYS A 321 7.94 -18.29 -5.70
C LYS A 321 7.10 -18.83 -6.86
N ALA A 322 7.23 -20.13 -7.16
CA ALA A 322 6.51 -20.77 -8.25
C ALA A 322 5.03 -21.06 -7.93
N ALA A 323 4.71 -21.28 -6.66
CA ALA A 323 3.36 -21.61 -6.17
C ALA A 323 2.56 -20.39 -5.69
N ASN A 324 3.14 -19.18 -5.75
CA ASN A 324 2.53 -17.98 -5.23
C ASN A 324 1.22 -17.62 -5.93
N THR A 325 0.26 -17.18 -5.13
CA THR A 325 -1.02 -16.60 -5.56
C THR A 325 -1.27 -15.30 -4.79
N PRO A 326 -2.08 -14.37 -5.33
CA PRO A 326 -2.53 -13.19 -4.59
C PRO A 326 -3.22 -13.57 -3.27
N ASP A 327 -3.13 -12.70 -2.26
CA ASP A 327 -3.81 -12.92 -0.97
C ASP A 327 -5.33 -12.77 -1.12
N THR A 328 -5.74 -11.92 -2.05
CA THR A 328 -7.14 -11.61 -2.32
C THR A 328 -7.74 -12.54 -3.36
N GLN A 329 -8.94 -13.05 -3.06
CA GLN A 329 -9.76 -13.84 -3.98
C GLN A 329 -11.07 -13.11 -4.30
N VAL A 330 -11.39 -13.01 -5.58
CA VAL A 330 -12.68 -12.47 -6.03
C VAL A 330 -13.74 -13.54 -5.90
N ILE A 331 -14.71 -13.32 -5.02
CA ILE A 331 -15.87 -14.19 -4.86
C ILE A 331 -16.95 -13.84 -5.89
N ASP A 332 -17.25 -12.55 -6.01
CA ASP A 332 -18.21 -12.01 -6.98
C ASP A 332 -17.59 -10.78 -7.66
N PRO A 333 -17.45 -10.75 -8.99
CA PRO A 333 -16.99 -9.55 -9.69
C PRO A 333 -18.00 -8.41 -9.54
N ALA A 334 -17.52 -7.18 -9.65
CA ALA A 334 -18.40 -6.02 -9.63
C ALA A 334 -19.33 -6.03 -10.85
N PHE A 335 -20.63 -6.03 -10.60
CA PHE A 335 -21.66 -6.02 -11.62
C PHE A 335 -22.89 -5.23 -11.17
N TYR A 336 -23.50 -4.48 -12.07
CA TYR A 336 -24.74 -3.76 -11.79
C TYR A 336 -25.94 -4.70 -11.89
N HIS A 337 -26.58 -4.95 -10.75
CA HIS A 337 -27.73 -5.85 -10.66
C HIS A 337 -29.08 -5.20 -11.06
N GLY A 338 -29.10 -4.08 -11.78
CA GLY A 338 -30.36 -3.40 -12.09
C GLY A 338 -30.93 -2.58 -10.93
N GLN A 339 -30.08 -2.15 -9.99
CA GLN A 339 -30.48 -1.41 -8.79
C GLN A 339 -31.08 -0.03 -9.16
N ALA A 340 -32.14 0.37 -8.47
CA ALA A 340 -32.75 1.68 -8.72
C ALA A 340 -31.76 2.84 -8.40
N PRO A 341 -31.85 3.98 -9.10
CA PRO A 341 -31.02 5.14 -8.80
C PRO A 341 -31.16 5.56 -7.34
N ILE A 342 -30.03 5.60 -6.62
CA ILE A 342 -29.97 6.01 -5.22
C ILE A 342 -30.21 7.52 -5.03
N ALA A 343 -29.95 8.31 -6.09
CA ALA A 343 -30.12 9.76 -6.10
C ALA A 343 -30.40 10.30 -7.51
N PRO A 344 -31.09 11.46 -7.62
CA PRO A 344 -31.84 12.13 -6.57
C PRO A 344 -33.14 11.36 -6.23
N ASN A 345 -33.63 11.47 -4.99
CA ASN A 345 -34.94 10.90 -4.62
C ASN A 345 -36.05 11.92 -4.94
N PRO A 346 -36.78 11.76 -6.06
CA PRO A 346 -37.72 12.78 -6.53
C PRO A 346 -38.83 13.02 -5.51
N MET A 347 -39.34 11.96 -4.88
CA MET A 347 -40.45 12.06 -3.93
C MET A 347 -40.07 12.92 -2.71
N ARG A 348 -38.90 12.66 -2.12
CA ARG A 348 -38.39 13.47 -1.00
C ARG A 348 -38.16 14.92 -1.42
N ASN A 349 -37.58 15.16 -2.59
CA ASN A 349 -37.30 16.49 -3.08
C ASN A 349 -38.60 17.29 -3.34
N TYR A 350 -39.61 16.67 -3.93
CA TYR A 350 -40.92 17.29 -4.13
C TYR A 350 -41.64 17.56 -2.81
N ALA A 351 -41.55 16.66 -1.82
CA ALA A 351 -42.15 16.88 -0.51
C ALA A 351 -41.53 18.09 0.23
N ILE A 352 -40.20 18.22 0.19
CA ILE A 352 -39.49 19.38 0.76
C ILE A 352 -39.87 20.66 0.00
N ALA A 353 -39.90 20.61 -1.33
CA ALA A 353 -40.29 21.76 -2.15
C ALA A 353 -41.72 22.22 -1.86
N LEU A 354 -42.66 21.29 -1.65
CA LEU A 354 -44.05 21.59 -1.28
C LEU A 354 -44.12 22.23 0.11
N MET A 355 -43.41 21.68 1.11
CA MET A 355 -43.38 22.28 2.45
C MET A 355 -42.78 23.68 2.45
N LEU A 356 -41.64 23.88 1.77
CA LEU A 356 -41.03 25.22 1.63
C LEU A 356 -41.95 26.17 0.87
N GLY A 357 -42.63 25.68 -0.16
CA GLY A 357 -43.62 26.45 -0.93
C GLY A 357 -44.82 26.93 -0.09
N LEU A 358 -45.17 26.23 0.99
CA LEU A 358 -46.21 26.64 1.93
C LEU A 358 -45.68 27.52 3.07
N ILE A 359 -44.51 27.17 3.61
CA ILE A 359 -43.91 27.87 4.77
C ILE A 359 -43.40 29.25 4.38
N LEU A 360 -42.73 29.39 3.22
CA LEU A 360 -42.11 30.66 2.83
C LEU A 360 -43.12 31.80 2.64
N PRO A 361 -44.28 31.62 1.96
CA PRO A 361 -45.29 32.68 1.86
C PRO A 361 -45.91 33.05 3.21
N VAL A 362 -46.23 32.07 4.06
CA VAL A 362 -46.81 32.31 5.39
C VAL A 362 -45.81 33.06 6.27
N GLY A 363 -44.55 32.63 6.27
CA GLY A 363 -43.47 33.30 6.99
C GLY A 363 -43.19 34.71 6.46
N PHE A 364 -43.25 34.91 5.13
CA PHE A 364 -43.10 36.23 4.53
C PHE A 364 -44.22 37.19 4.97
N VAL A 365 -45.48 36.73 4.96
CA VAL A 365 -46.61 37.55 5.44
C VAL A 365 -46.42 37.91 6.92
N PHE A 366 -46.10 36.94 7.77
CA PHE A 366 -45.89 37.17 9.20
C PHE A 366 -44.73 38.13 9.50
N LEU A 367 -43.60 37.96 8.82
CA LEU A 367 -42.46 38.88 8.96
C LEU A 367 -42.80 40.28 8.42
N SER A 368 -43.50 40.36 7.29
CA SER A 368 -43.92 41.65 6.73
C SER A 368 -44.85 42.42 7.68
N ASP A 369 -45.68 41.72 8.46
CA ASP A 369 -46.55 42.31 9.47
C ASP A 369 -45.76 42.85 10.68
N GLN A 370 -44.74 42.12 11.15
CA GLN A 370 -43.90 42.57 12.27
C GLN A 370 -43.01 43.78 11.94
N PHE A 371 -42.66 43.97 10.67
CA PHE A 371 -41.97 45.16 10.19
C PHE A 371 -42.93 46.23 9.66
N ASP A 372 -44.24 46.00 9.67
CA ASP A 372 -45.22 47.00 9.29
C ASP A 372 -45.32 48.05 10.40
N THR A 373 -44.92 49.28 10.06
CA THR A 373 -44.92 50.42 10.97
C THR A 373 -46.20 51.26 10.84
N LYS A 374 -47.23 50.77 10.13
CA LYS A 374 -48.52 51.47 9.98
C LYS A 374 -49.47 51.11 11.12
N VAL A 375 -49.99 52.15 11.78
CA VAL A 375 -51.06 52.05 12.79
C VAL A 375 -52.35 51.57 12.10
N ARG A 376 -52.85 50.40 12.47
CA ARG A 376 -54.04 49.79 11.84
C ARG A 376 -55.19 49.56 12.81
N ASP A 377 -54.93 49.47 14.11
CA ASP A 377 -55.97 49.25 15.12
C ASP A 377 -55.93 50.34 16.21
N TYR A 378 -57.08 50.63 16.83
CA TYR A 378 -57.21 51.62 17.91
C TYR A 378 -56.35 51.26 19.13
N SER A 379 -56.06 49.96 19.30
CA SER A 379 -55.20 49.40 20.35
C SER A 379 -53.70 49.70 20.19
N ASP A 380 -53.25 50.08 18.99
CA ASP A 380 -51.85 50.49 18.74
C ASP A 380 -51.57 51.93 19.23
N VAL A 381 -52.60 52.78 19.22
CA VAL A 381 -52.53 54.17 19.72
C VAL A 381 -52.43 54.19 21.25
N GLU A 382 -53.04 53.22 21.93
CA GLU A 382 -53.06 53.11 23.39
C GLU A 382 -51.68 52.76 23.98
N LYS A 383 -50.83 52.05 23.23
CA LYS A 383 -49.46 51.72 23.68
C LYS A 383 -48.47 52.89 23.64
N GLN A 384 -48.74 53.92 22.84
CA GLN A 384 -47.86 55.09 22.71
C GLN A 384 -48.37 56.35 23.43
N VAL A 385 -49.63 56.39 23.86
CA VAL A 385 -50.19 57.59 24.51
C VAL A 385 -50.91 57.23 25.82
N ARG A 386 -50.52 57.89 26.93
CA ARG A 386 -51.12 57.72 28.27
C ARG A 386 -52.40 58.56 28.44
N ILE A 387 -53.41 58.36 27.61
CA ILE A 387 -54.74 58.98 27.83
C ILE A 387 -55.82 57.99 27.39
N PRO A 388 -56.83 57.68 28.23
CA PRO A 388 -57.87 56.73 27.87
C PRO A 388 -58.80 57.34 26.83
N ILE A 389 -59.10 56.56 25.80
CA ILE A 389 -59.92 57.01 24.67
C ILE A 389 -61.38 56.62 24.94
N LEU A 390 -62.29 57.60 24.87
CA LEU A 390 -63.74 57.39 24.99
C LEU A 390 -64.36 57.36 23.59
N GLY A 391 -64.78 56.18 23.14
CA GLY A 391 -65.76 56.03 22.07
C GLY A 391 -65.44 54.98 21.01
N GLY A 392 -66.27 53.94 21.00
CA GLY A 392 -66.85 53.25 19.84
C GLY A 392 -65.92 52.65 18.80
#